data_AF-A0A837APE1-F1
#
_entry.id   AF-A0A837APE1-F1
#
_cell.length_a   1.000
_cell.length_b   1.000
_cell.length_c   1.000
_cell.angle_alpha   90.00
_cell.angle_beta   90.00
_cell.angle_gamma   90.00
#
_symmetry.space_group_name_H-M   'P 1'
#
loop_
_entity.id
_entity.type
_entity.pdbx_description
1 polymer ?
#
loop_
_entity_poly.entity_id
_entity_poly.type
_entity_poly.pdbx_seq_one_letter_code
_entity_poly.pdbx_strand_id
1 'polypeptide(L)'
;CHAATDEPGRLLSAMAKMQAQLQRFSSETTLMIELHADKDMAHRMPQDFPGVYGDLSKGINTMMFEHLDAIVDAIAVLNEYARGDLRRDARRLPGSRAVLHQSMDAAKASLLAINTEIKRLASAAAAGDFSARGDAQRFEHDFLRMVQDLNAMMEVSDTSLSKLSALLQSIAAGDLTARMSGDFHGVFATMRDDANATTEQLTRIVARIQSVASNISAATGEIAAGNQDLSQRTEQQAANLEETAASMEELTSTVKQNAESARQANQ
;
A
#
# COMPACT_ATOMS: atom_id res chain seq x y z
N CYS A 1 -66.91 -32.02 -67.14
CA CYS A 1 -66.43 -31.05 -66.13
C CYS A 1 -67.51 -30.76 -65.10
N HIS A 2 -67.67 -31.56 -64.03
CA HIS A 2 -68.53 -31.22 -62.86
C HIS A 2 -67.98 -31.82 -61.52
N ALA A 3 -66.89 -32.60 -61.56
CA ALA A 3 -66.35 -33.31 -60.38
C ALA A 3 -65.44 -32.46 -59.45
N ALA A 4 -65.21 -31.18 -59.77
CA ALA A 4 -64.35 -30.30 -58.96
C ALA A 4 -65.12 -29.58 -57.83
N THR A 5 -66.44 -29.76 -57.75
CA THR A 5 -67.32 -29.03 -56.83
C THR A 5 -68.23 -29.94 -55.99
N ASP A 6 -68.09 -31.26 -56.11
CA ASP A 6 -68.79 -32.21 -55.23
C ASP A 6 -68.13 -32.29 -53.84
N GLU A 7 -68.89 -32.76 -52.84
CA GLU A 7 -68.42 -32.85 -51.45
C GLU A 7 -67.13 -33.69 -51.30
N PRO A 8 -66.94 -34.83 -52.00
CA PRO A 8 -65.69 -35.58 -51.99
C PRO A 8 -64.49 -34.81 -52.58
N GLY A 9 -64.68 -34.10 -53.69
CA GLY A 9 -63.64 -33.29 -54.33
C GLY A 9 -63.21 -32.09 -53.47
N ARG A 10 -64.15 -31.47 -52.75
CA ARG A 10 -63.86 -30.41 -51.77
C ARG A 10 -63.08 -30.94 -50.57
N LEU A 11 -63.44 -32.13 -50.08
CA LEU A 11 -62.72 -32.79 -48.98
C LEU A 11 -61.28 -33.15 -49.41
N LEU A 12 -61.09 -33.74 -50.59
CA LEU A 12 -59.76 -34.07 -51.12
C LEU A 12 -58.89 -32.81 -51.29
N SER A 13 -59.44 -31.71 -51.80
CA SER A 13 -58.72 -30.44 -51.91
C SER A 13 -58.35 -29.86 -50.54
N ALA A 14 -59.24 -29.94 -49.55
CA ALA A 14 -58.97 -29.50 -48.19
C ALA A 14 -57.88 -30.35 -47.51
N MET A 15 -57.91 -31.68 -47.69
CA MET A 15 -56.89 -32.60 -47.19
C MET A 15 -55.53 -32.35 -47.85
N ALA A 16 -55.49 -32.12 -49.17
CA ALA A 16 -54.25 -31.78 -49.87
C ALA A 16 -53.64 -30.45 -49.36
N LYS A 17 -54.46 -29.43 -49.11
CA LYS A 17 -54.01 -28.18 -48.49
C LYS A 17 -53.49 -28.38 -47.07
N MET A 18 -54.16 -29.21 -46.27
CA MET A 18 -53.73 -29.55 -44.91
C MET A 18 -52.38 -30.30 -44.92
N GLN A 19 -52.20 -31.26 -45.83
CA GLN A 19 -50.95 -31.99 -45.99
C GLN A 19 -49.79 -31.06 -46.40
N ALA A 20 -50.02 -30.16 -47.34
CA ALA A 20 -49.01 -29.19 -47.76
C ALA A 20 -48.63 -28.24 -46.59
N GLN A 21 -49.60 -27.81 -45.79
CA GLN A 21 -49.35 -26.97 -44.62
C GLN A 21 -48.50 -27.69 -43.56
N LEU A 22 -48.83 -28.96 -43.29
CA LEU A 22 -48.07 -29.82 -42.38
C LEU A 22 -46.63 -30.03 -42.84
N GLN A 23 -46.43 -30.31 -44.14
CA GLN A 23 -45.10 -30.48 -44.73
C GLN A 23 -44.27 -29.19 -44.61
N ARG A 24 -44.86 -28.04 -44.93
CA ARG A 24 -44.20 -26.74 -44.79
C ARG A 24 -43.86 -26.44 -43.32
N PHE A 25 -44.79 -26.65 -42.40
CA PHE A 25 -44.54 -26.41 -40.97
C PHE A 25 -43.40 -27.29 -40.44
N SER A 26 -43.39 -28.56 -40.83
CA SER A 26 -42.32 -29.52 -40.48
C SER A 26 -40.96 -29.10 -41.05
N SER A 27 -40.90 -28.66 -42.32
CA SER A 27 -39.66 -28.21 -42.93
C SER A 27 -39.11 -26.94 -42.28
N GLU A 28 -39.97 -25.96 -41.98
CA GLU A 28 -39.56 -24.74 -41.26
C GLU A 28 -39.08 -25.04 -39.84
N THR A 29 -39.74 -25.96 -39.14
CA THR A 29 -39.31 -26.38 -37.79
C THR A 29 -37.94 -27.06 -37.85
N THR A 30 -37.72 -27.94 -38.83
CA THR A 30 -36.43 -28.63 -39.03
C THR A 30 -35.32 -27.64 -39.37
N LEU A 31 -35.59 -26.68 -40.25
CA LEU A 31 -34.66 -25.62 -40.61
C LEU A 31 -34.28 -24.77 -39.38
N MET A 32 -35.26 -24.39 -38.57
CA MET A 32 -35.03 -23.64 -37.34
C MET A 32 -34.11 -24.39 -36.38
N ILE A 33 -34.35 -25.70 -36.19
CA ILE A 33 -33.51 -26.56 -35.33
C ILE A 33 -32.06 -26.61 -35.87
N GLU A 34 -31.87 -26.79 -37.18
CA GLU A 34 -30.54 -26.85 -37.77
C GLU A 34 -29.79 -25.51 -37.63
N LEU A 35 -30.47 -24.39 -37.86
CA LEU A 35 -29.86 -23.07 -37.76
C LEU A 35 -29.49 -22.73 -36.31
N HIS A 36 -30.35 -23.05 -35.35
CA HIS A 36 -30.08 -22.78 -33.93
C HIS A 36 -29.03 -23.68 -33.31
N ALA A 37 -28.73 -24.83 -33.91
CA ALA A 37 -27.70 -25.73 -33.43
C ALA A 37 -26.28 -25.15 -33.59
N ASP A 38 -26.01 -24.38 -34.66
CA ASP A 38 -24.63 -23.95 -34.95
C ASP A 38 -24.48 -22.71 -35.87
N LYS A 39 -25.52 -22.33 -36.63
CA LYS A 39 -25.35 -21.39 -37.76
C LYS A 39 -25.90 -19.99 -37.49
N ASP A 40 -27.14 -19.92 -37.02
CA ASP A 40 -27.88 -18.67 -36.82
C ASP A 40 -28.99 -18.85 -35.77
N MET A 41 -28.70 -18.43 -34.54
CA MET A 41 -29.67 -18.42 -33.45
C MET A 41 -30.73 -17.30 -33.61
N ALA A 42 -30.56 -16.37 -34.56
CA ALA A 42 -31.52 -15.30 -34.79
C ALA A 42 -32.68 -15.71 -35.72
N HIS A 43 -32.60 -16.87 -36.37
CA HIS A 43 -33.61 -17.34 -37.32
C HIS A 43 -34.96 -17.66 -36.66
N ARG A 44 -36.06 -17.11 -37.21
CA ARG A 44 -37.44 -17.28 -36.73
C ARG A 44 -38.26 -18.08 -37.73
N MET A 45 -39.17 -18.91 -37.23
CA MET A 45 -40.18 -19.55 -38.09
C MET A 45 -41.08 -18.47 -38.72
N PRO A 46 -41.50 -18.64 -39.98
CA PRO A 46 -42.48 -17.75 -40.61
C PRO A 46 -43.77 -17.67 -39.79
N GLN A 47 -44.44 -16.50 -39.77
CA GLN A 47 -45.66 -16.26 -38.99
C GLN A 47 -46.94 -16.23 -39.84
N ASP A 48 -46.83 -16.52 -41.14
CA ASP A 48 -47.94 -16.52 -42.11
C ASP A 48 -48.74 -17.84 -42.14
N PHE A 49 -48.47 -18.75 -41.21
CA PHE A 49 -49.23 -19.99 -41.06
C PHE A 49 -50.68 -19.71 -40.62
N PRO A 50 -51.69 -20.27 -41.29
CA PRO A 50 -53.09 -20.09 -40.90
C PRO A 50 -53.47 -20.98 -39.71
N GLY A 51 -54.42 -20.50 -38.90
CA GLY A 51 -55.02 -21.25 -37.79
C GLY A 51 -53.99 -21.71 -36.75
N VAL A 52 -54.17 -22.94 -36.25
CA VAL A 52 -53.38 -23.52 -35.14
C VAL A 52 -51.87 -23.53 -35.42
N TYR A 53 -51.45 -23.71 -36.68
CA TYR A 53 -50.02 -23.70 -37.03
C TYR A 53 -49.40 -22.30 -36.90
N GLY A 54 -50.17 -21.23 -37.10
CA GLY A 54 -49.75 -19.86 -36.85
C GLY A 54 -49.52 -19.59 -35.37
N ASP A 55 -50.45 -20.05 -34.53
CA ASP A 55 -50.32 -19.94 -33.08
C ASP A 55 -49.13 -20.75 -32.56
N LEU A 56 -48.89 -21.95 -33.12
CA LEU A 56 -47.74 -22.77 -32.77
C LEU A 56 -46.41 -22.14 -33.20
N SER A 57 -46.31 -21.59 -34.42
CA SER A 57 -45.12 -20.85 -34.87
C SER A 57 -44.82 -19.65 -33.97
N LYS A 58 -45.84 -18.86 -33.60
CA LYS A 58 -45.70 -17.75 -32.65
C LYS A 58 -45.26 -18.24 -31.27
N GLY A 59 -45.83 -19.34 -30.78
CA GLY A 59 -45.47 -19.94 -29.51
C GLY A 59 -44.01 -20.42 -29.47
N ILE A 60 -43.57 -21.13 -30.51
CA ILE A 60 -42.18 -21.59 -30.66
C ILE A 60 -41.22 -20.40 -30.71
N ASN A 61 -41.51 -19.41 -31.56
CA ASN A 61 -40.72 -18.19 -31.66
C ASN A 61 -40.67 -17.42 -30.32
N THR A 62 -41.76 -17.37 -29.56
CA THR A 62 -41.80 -16.66 -28.27
C THR A 62 -40.93 -17.39 -27.26
N MET A 63 -41.16 -18.69 -27.07
CA MET A 63 -40.42 -19.51 -26.11
C MET A 63 -38.90 -19.42 -26.37
N MET A 64 -38.48 -19.65 -27.61
CA MET A 64 -37.06 -19.72 -27.95
C MET A 64 -36.35 -18.36 -27.82
N PHE A 65 -36.96 -17.29 -28.31
CA PHE A 65 -36.31 -15.99 -28.33
C PHE A 65 -36.35 -15.25 -27.00
N GLU A 66 -37.38 -15.47 -26.19
CA GLU A 66 -37.35 -14.95 -24.82
C GLU A 66 -36.14 -15.51 -24.06
N HIS A 67 -35.79 -16.79 -24.24
CA HIS A 67 -34.59 -17.38 -23.65
C HIS A 67 -33.31 -16.80 -24.24
N LEU A 68 -33.22 -16.70 -25.57
CA LEU A 68 -32.05 -16.15 -26.26
C LEU A 68 -31.75 -14.71 -25.83
N ASP A 69 -32.77 -13.85 -25.77
CA ASP A 69 -32.63 -12.44 -25.38
C ASP A 69 -32.05 -12.30 -23.96
N ALA A 70 -32.43 -13.19 -23.04
CA ALA A 70 -31.87 -13.18 -21.69
C ALA A 70 -30.41 -13.65 -21.64
N ILE A 71 -30.03 -14.62 -22.47
CA ILE A 71 -28.64 -15.09 -22.55
C ILE A 71 -27.76 -13.98 -23.14
N VAL A 72 -28.20 -13.34 -24.22
CA VAL A 72 -27.46 -12.23 -24.85
C VAL A 72 -27.32 -11.05 -23.87
N ASP A 73 -28.38 -10.70 -23.14
CA ASP A 73 -28.31 -9.65 -22.10
C ASP A 73 -27.35 -10.03 -20.96
N ALA A 74 -27.39 -11.27 -20.49
CA ALA A 74 -26.49 -11.76 -19.45
C ALA A 74 -25.02 -11.73 -19.90
N ILE A 75 -24.71 -12.13 -21.13
CA ILE A 75 -23.36 -12.05 -21.70
C ILE A 75 -22.89 -10.60 -21.78
N ALA A 76 -23.75 -9.67 -22.19
CA ALA A 76 -23.41 -8.25 -22.23
C ALA A 76 -23.00 -7.73 -20.84
N VAL A 77 -23.77 -8.07 -19.80
CA VAL A 77 -23.47 -7.70 -18.41
C VAL A 77 -22.19 -8.38 -17.91
N LEU A 78 -21.99 -9.67 -18.20
CA LEU A 78 -20.75 -10.38 -17.83
C LEU A 78 -19.51 -9.75 -18.48
N ASN A 79 -19.62 -9.30 -19.74
CA ASN A 79 -18.56 -8.58 -20.42
C ASN A 79 -18.24 -7.21 -19.77
N GLU A 80 -19.26 -6.52 -19.25
CA GLU A 80 -19.07 -5.30 -18.46
C GLU A 80 -18.32 -5.61 -17.15
N TYR A 81 -18.77 -6.65 -16.42
CA TYR A 81 -18.15 -7.08 -15.16
C TYR A 81 -16.69 -7.50 -15.34
N ALA A 82 -16.38 -8.22 -16.43
CA ALA A 82 -15.02 -8.67 -16.75
C ALA A 82 -14.06 -7.50 -17.02
N ARG A 83 -14.57 -6.34 -17.42
CA ARG A 83 -13.80 -5.09 -17.60
C ARG A 83 -13.79 -4.22 -16.33
N GLY A 84 -14.41 -4.69 -15.24
CA GLY A 84 -14.50 -3.99 -13.97
C GLY A 84 -15.67 -3.00 -13.86
N ASP A 85 -16.56 -2.91 -14.86
CA ASP A 85 -17.76 -2.08 -14.76
C ASP A 85 -18.91 -2.87 -14.15
N LEU A 86 -19.11 -2.68 -12.85
CA LEU A 86 -20.14 -3.36 -12.06
C LEU A 86 -21.39 -2.48 -11.86
N ARG A 87 -21.59 -1.43 -12.65
CA ARG A 87 -22.72 -0.49 -12.44
C ARG A 87 -24.06 -1.09 -12.85
N ARG A 88 -24.10 -1.78 -13.98
CA ARG A 88 -25.32 -2.40 -14.51
C ARG A 88 -25.75 -3.58 -13.64
N ASP A 89 -27.06 -3.72 -13.42
CA ASP A 89 -27.66 -4.90 -12.78
C ASP A 89 -28.14 -5.88 -13.85
N ALA A 90 -28.13 -7.18 -13.51
CA ALA A 90 -28.72 -8.21 -14.35
C ALA A 90 -30.25 -8.01 -14.46
N ARG A 91 -30.80 -8.24 -15.65
CA ARG A 91 -32.26 -8.20 -15.87
C ARG A 91 -32.96 -9.23 -14.99
N ARG A 92 -34.02 -8.81 -14.29
CA ARG A 92 -34.84 -9.71 -13.48
C ARG A 92 -35.71 -10.59 -14.38
N LEU A 93 -35.62 -11.91 -14.17
CA LEU A 93 -36.33 -12.92 -14.95
C LEU A 93 -37.25 -13.73 -14.02
N PRO A 94 -38.49 -14.03 -14.43
CA PRO A 94 -39.45 -14.77 -13.61
C PRO A 94 -39.18 -16.29 -13.60
N GLY A 95 -39.78 -16.97 -12.62
CA GLY A 95 -39.81 -18.44 -12.55
C GLY A 95 -38.42 -19.07 -12.45
N SER A 96 -38.24 -20.21 -13.11
CA SER A 96 -36.97 -20.97 -13.10
C SER A 96 -35.79 -20.19 -13.70
N ARG A 97 -36.05 -19.14 -14.49
CA ARG A 97 -35.02 -18.29 -15.09
C ARG A 97 -34.44 -17.28 -14.10
N ALA A 98 -35.04 -17.13 -12.92
CA ALA A 98 -34.54 -16.25 -11.88
C ALA A 98 -33.11 -16.63 -11.45
N VAL A 99 -32.77 -17.92 -11.51
CA VAL A 99 -31.43 -18.44 -11.18
C VAL A 99 -30.32 -17.73 -11.97
N LEU A 100 -30.57 -17.35 -13.23
CA LEU A 100 -29.57 -16.67 -14.05
C LEU A 100 -29.15 -15.32 -13.43
N HIS A 101 -30.12 -14.45 -13.11
CA HIS A 101 -29.80 -13.15 -12.52
C HIS A 101 -29.33 -13.26 -11.07
N GLN A 102 -29.81 -14.26 -10.31
CA GLN A 102 -29.35 -14.49 -8.93
C GLN A 102 -27.86 -14.88 -8.88
N SER A 103 -27.42 -15.77 -9.77
CA SER A 103 -26.00 -16.13 -9.88
C SER A 103 -25.15 -14.93 -10.30
N MET A 104 -25.66 -14.08 -11.21
CA MET A 104 -24.98 -12.85 -11.61
C MET A 104 -24.92 -11.81 -10.48
N ASP A 105 -25.97 -11.68 -9.68
CA ASP A 105 -26.00 -10.80 -8.50
C ASP A 105 -24.97 -11.27 -7.46
N ALA A 106 -24.89 -12.59 -7.22
CA ALA A 106 -23.90 -13.17 -6.32
C ALA A 106 -22.45 -12.90 -6.81
N ALA A 107 -22.20 -13.09 -8.11
CA ALA A 107 -20.91 -12.77 -8.71
C ALA A 107 -20.57 -11.27 -8.58
N LYS A 108 -21.54 -10.38 -8.88
CA LYS A 108 -21.40 -8.93 -8.70
C LYS A 108 -21.08 -8.56 -7.25
N ALA A 109 -21.82 -9.13 -6.29
CA ALA A 109 -21.64 -8.86 -4.88
C ALA A 109 -20.25 -9.29 -4.40
N SER A 110 -19.77 -10.46 -4.83
CA SER A 110 -18.43 -10.95 -4.53
C SER A 110 -17.34 -10.02 -5.10
N LEU A 111 -17.47 -9.63 -6.38
CA LEU A 111 -16.55 -8.69 -7.04
C LEU A 111 -16.53 -7.30 -6.37
N LEU A 112 -17.69 -6.78 -5.97
CA LEU A 112 -17.80 -5.52 -5.23
C LEU A 112 -17.17 -5.61 -3.84
N ALA A 113 -17.38 -6.71 -3.13
CA ALA A 113 -16.83 -6.92 -1.79
C ALA A 113 -15.30 -6.91 -1.82
N ILE A 114 -14.67 -7.68 -2.74
CA ILE A 114 -13.21 -7.71 -2.85
C ILE A 114 -12.66 -6.36 -3.32
N ASN A 115 -13.31 -5.69 -4.27
CA ASN A 115 -12.87 -4.38 -4.74
C ASN A 115 -12.92 -3.33 -3.62
N THR A 116 -13.95 -3.40 -2.77
CA THR A 116 -14.09 -2.52 -1.60
C THR A 116 -12.98 -2.78 -0.58
N GLU A 117 -12.67 -4.05 -0.31
CA GLU A 117 -11.63 -4.42 0.64
C GLU A 117 -10.24 -3.97 0.18
N ILE A 118 -9.91 -4.20 -1.10
CA ILE A 118 -8.66 -3.75 -1.71
C ILE A 118 -8.55 -2.22 -1.63
N LYS A 119 -9.61 -1.48 -1.99
CA LYS A 119 -9.62 -0.02 -1.92
C LYS A 119 -9.42 0.48 -0.49
N ARG A 120 -10.01 -0.17 0.50
CA ARG A 120 -9.86 0.20 1.91
C ARG A 120 -8.41 0.05 2.37
N LEU A 121 -7.78 -1.09 2.09
CA LEU A 121 -6.38 -1.33 2.44
C LEU A 121 -5.43 -0.40 1.68
N ALA A 122 -5.66 -0.20 0.38
CA ALA A 122 -4.86 0.73 -0.42
C ALA A 122 -4.98 2.17 0.09
N SER A 123 -6.17 2.60 0.50
CA SER A 123 -6.37 3.93 1.10
C SER A 123 -5.70 4.06 2.46
N ALA A 124 -5.70 3.02 3.28
CA ALA A 124 -4.99 3.01 4.57
C ALA A 124 -3.47 3.15 4.35
N ALA A 125 -2.91 2.33 3.46
CA ALA A 125 -1.50 2.40 3.09
C ALA A 125 -1.11 3.78 2.52
N ALA A 126 -1.94 4.35 1.64
CA ALA A 126 -1.72 5.69 1.09
C ALA A 126 -1.77 6.80 2.16
N ALA A 127 -2.53 6.59 3.24
CA ALA A 127 -2.55 7.46 4.41
C ALA A 127 -1.42 7.18 5.41
N GLY A 128 -0.55 6.19 5.15
CA GLY A 128 0.53 5.76 6.04
C GLY A 128 0.10 4.80 7.15
N ASP A 129 -1.15 4.35 7.17
CA ASP A 129 -1.62 3.32 8.08
C ASP A 129 -1.36 1.92 7.50
N PHE A 130 -0.19 1.38 7.81
CA PHE A 130 0.19 0.01 7.47
C PHE A 130 -0.28 -1.02 8.49
N SER A 131 -0.92 -0.62 9.60
CA SER A 131 -1.44 -1.53 10.62
C SER A 131 -2.79 -2.16 10.23
N ALA A 132 -3.48 -1.57 9.26
CA ALA A 132 -4.75 -2.08 8.74
C ALA A 132 -4.60 -3.49 8.16
N ARG A 133 -5.55 -4.38 8.49
CA ARG A 133 -5.64 -5.74 7.94
C ARG A 133 -7.02 -5.97 7.35
N GLY A 134 -7.07 -6.71 6.25
CA GLY A 134 -8.31 -7.14 5.61
C GLY A 134 -8.79 -8.47 6.16
N ASP A 135 -10.11 -8.65 6.13
CA ASP A 135 -10.75 -9.88 6.59
C ASP A 135 -10.74 -10.94 5.47
N ALA A 136 -9.64 -11.69 5.41
CA ALA A 136 -9.45 -12.72 4.40
C ALA A 136 -10.45 -13.89 4.51
N GLN A 137 -11.00 -14.15 5.71
CA GLN A 137 -11.90 -15.27 5.95
C GLN A 137 -13.28 -15.07 5.31
N ARG A 138 -13.61 -13.84 4.92
CA ARG A 138 -14.84 -13.52 4.17
C ARG A 138 -14.80 -13.91 2.70
N PHE A 139 -13.63 -14.29 2.19
CA PHE A 139 -13.42 -14.61 0.79
C PHE A 139 -13.02 -16.07 0.64
N GLU A 140 -13.14 -16.59 -0.58
CA GLU A 140 -12.79 -17.95 -0.93
C GLU A 140 -11.77 -17.97 -2.08
N HIS A 141 -11.01 -19.06 -2.20
CA HIS A 141 -10.08 -19.32 -3.28
C HIS A 141 -9.10 -18.16 -3.56
N ASP A 142 -9.06 -17.63 -4.77
CA ASP A 142 -8.10 -16.61 -5.19
C ASP A 142 -8.33 -15.27 -4.51
N PHE A 143 -9.57 -14.91 -4.16
CA PHE A 143 -9.84 -13.69 -3.41
C PHE A 143 -9.36 -13.78 -1.96
N LEU A 144 -9.47 -14.96 -1.33
CA LEU A 144 -8.85 -15.21 -0.02
C LEU A 144 -7.34 -15.02 -0.10
N ARG A 145 -6.68 -15.64 -1.08
CA ARG A 145 -5.23 -15.52 -1.26
C ARG A 145 -4.81 -14.07 -1.50
N MET A 146 -5.55 -13.35 -2.33
CA MET A 146 -5.28 -11.94 -2.62
C MET A 146 -5.30 -11.07 -1.34
N VAL A 147 -6.29 -11.25 -0.45
CA VAL A 147 -6.34 -10.51 0.80
C VAL A 147 -5.22 -10.94 1.76
N GLN A 148 -4.87 -12.23 1.80
CA GLN A 148 -3.73 -12.71 2.59
C GLN A 148 -2.40 -12.10 2.12
N ASP A 149 -2.17 -12.05 0.81
CA ASP A 149 -0.95 -11.47 0.23
C ASP A 149 -0.87 -9.97 0.52
N LEU A 150 -2.00 -9.25 0.41
CA LEU A 150 -2.08 -7.84 0.80
C LEU A 150 -1.79 -7.66 2.30
N ASN A 151 -2.35 -8.50 3.16
CA ASN A 151 -2.08 -8.46 4.60
C ASN A 151 -0.59 -8.71 4.91
N ALA A 152 0.04 -9.66 4.22
CA ALA A 152 1.48 -9.92 4.39
C ALA A 152 2.33 -8.73 3.95
N MET A 153 1.98 -8.08 2.85
CA MET A 153 2.66 -6.86 2.39
C MET A 153 2.53 -5.71 3.40
N MET A 154 1.32 -5.52 3.95
CA MET A 154 1.05 -4.52 4.98
C MET A 154 1.84 -4.81 6.25
N GLU A 155 1.88 -6.07 6.71
CA GLU A 155 2.63 -6.52 7.89
C GLU A 155 4.13 -6.25 7.79
N VAL A 156 4.75 -6.59 6.66
CA VAL A 156 6.18 -6.35 6.44
C VAL A 156 6.49 -4.85 6.46
N SER A 157 5.63 -4.05 5.85
CA SER A 157 5.79 -2.59 5.79
C SER A 157 5.62 -1.97 7.18
N ASP A 158 4.58 -2.37 7.91
CA ASP A 158 4.27 -1.92 9.27
C ASP A 158 5.41 -2.22 10.24
N THR A 159 5.89 -3.47 10.26
CA THR A 159 7.01 -3.88 11.11
C THR A 159 8.29 -3.11 10.78
N SER A 160 8.61 -2.94 9.49
CA SER A 160 9.85 -2.29 9.06
C SER A 160 9.86 -0.80 9.37
N LEU A 161 8.77 -0.10 9.06
CA LEU A 161 8.63 1.33 9.35
C LEU A 161 8.57 1.61 10.85
N SER A 162 7.88 0.75 11.62
CA SER A 162 7.83 0.87 13.08
C SER A 162 9.22 0.72 13.71
N LYS A 163 10.01 -0.25 13.26
CA LYS A 163 11.39 -0.44 13.75
C LYS A 163 12.30 0.73 13.40
N LEU A 164 12.18 1.29 12.19
CA LEU A 164 12.93 2.49 11.85
C LEU A 164 12.52 3.67 12.73
N SER A 165 11.21 3.88 12.92
CA SER A 165 10.69 4.97 13.75
C SER A 165 11.21 4.87 15.18
N ALA A 166 11.20 3.67 15.77
CA ALA A 166 11.77 3.41 17.09
C ALA A 166 13.27 3.74 17.16
N LEU A 167 14.06 3.36 16.14
CA LEU A 167 15.49 3.70 16.09
C LEU A 167 15.70 5.22 16.02
N LEU A 168 14.94 5.93 15.18
CA LEU A 168 15.02 7.38 15.08
C LEU A 168 14.63 8.07 16.39
N GLN A 169 13.64 7.54 17.12
CA GLN A 169 13.28 8.02 18.45
C GLN A 169 14.41 7.82 19.46
N SER A 170 15.09 6.66 19.47
CA SER A 170 16.28 6.43 20.30
C SER A 170 17.39 7.42 19.99
N ILE A 171 17.69 7.63 18.70
CA ILE A 171 18.71 8.61 18.26
C ILE A 171 18.33 10.02 18.73
N ALA A 172 17.07 10.42 18.58
CA ALA A 172 16.57 11.72 19.03
C ALA A 172 16.66 11.90 20.55
N ALA A 173 16.53 10.81 21.32
CA ALA A 173 16.76 10.79 22.77
C ALA A 173 18.24 10.76 23.17
N GLY A 174 19.17 10.73 22.19
CA GLY A 174 20.60 10.67 22.41
C GLY A 174 21.16 9.25 22.63
N ASP A 175 20.32 8.22 22.52
CA ASP A 175 20.75 6.82 22.57
C ASP A 175 21.29 6.39 21.21
N LEU A 176 22.61 6.46 21.06
CA LEU A 176 23.33 6.01 19.88
C LEU A 176 23.76 4.52 19.97
N THR A 177 23.26 3.77 20.94
CA THR A 177 23.51 2.33 21.08
C THR A 177 22.43 1.48 20.40
N ALA A 178 21.23 2.04 20.19
CA ALA A 178 20.14 1.39 19.49
C ALA A 178 20.52 0.99 18.05
N ARG A 179 20.05 -0.18 17.61
CA ARG A 179 20.27 -0.69 16.25
C ARG A 179 18.98 -1.30 15.73
N MET A 180 18.76 -1.18 14.43
CA MET A 180 17.68 -1.88 13.74
C MET A 180 18.15 -3.31 13.44
N SER A 181 17.49 -4.30 14.03
CA SER A 181 17.82 -5.72 13.91
C SER A 181 16.64 -6.56 13.40
N GLY A 182 16.96 -7.68 12.78
CA GLY A 182 15.99 -8.60 12.19
C GLY A 182 16.33 -8.97 10.75
N ASP A 183 15.54 -9.90 10.24
CA ASP A 183 15.63 -10.35 8.86
C ASP A 183 14.82 -9.42 7.96
N PHE A 184 15.51 -8.68 7.11
CA PHE A 184 14.92 -7.74 6.16
C PHE A 184 15.46 -8.05 4.78
N HIS A 185 14.65 -7.77 3.77
CA HIS A 185 14.95 -8.06 2.38
C HIS A 185 14.73 -6.83 1.51
N GLY A 186 15.45 -6.76 0.38
CA GLY A 186 15.32 -5.68 -0.59
C GLY A 186 15.51 -4.30 0.05
N VAL A 187 14.60 -3.36 -0.27
CA VAL A 187 14.67 -1.97 0.21
C VAL A 187 14.68 -1.85 1.74
N PHE A 188 13.98 -2.73 2.45
CA PHE A 188 13.97 -2.69 3.92
C PHE A 188 15.30 -3.14 4.53
N ALA A 189 16.06 -4.00 3.85
CA ALA A 189 17.42 -4.36 4.27
C ALA A 189 18.38 -3.17 4.11
N THR A 190 18.31 -2.50 2.96
CA THR A 190 19.09 -1.28 2.71
C THR A 190 18.76 -0.19 3.73
N MET A 191 17.47 0.03 4.02
CA MET A 191 17.03 0.99 5.04
C MET A 191 17.61 0.68 6.42
N ARG A 192 17.62 -0.59 6.84
CA ARG A 192 18.26 -1.03 8.08
C ARG A 192 19.75 -0.68 8.08
N ASP A 193 20.45 -1.04 7.02
CA ASP A 193 21.91 -0.88 6.92
C ASP A 193 22.30 0.60 6.95
N ASP A 194 21.58 1.44 6.21
CA ASP A 194 21.78 2.90 6.18
C ASP A 194 21.48 3.54 7.54
N ALA A 195 20.41 3.12 8.22
CA ALA A 195 20.06 3.64 9.54
C ALA A 195 21.11 3.25 10.61
N ASN A 196 21.61 2.01 10.55
CA ASN A 196 22.68 1.54 11.44
C ASN A 196 24.01 2.27 11.16
N ALA A 197 24.37 2.47 9.89
CA ALA A 197 25.56 3.22 9.50
C ALA A 197 25.49 4.68 9.96
N THR A 198 24.31 5.31 9.86
CA THR A 198 24.06 6.67 10.38
C THR A 198 24.28 6.72 11.88
N THR A 199 23.73 5.74 12.62
CA THR A 199 23.90 5.67 14.07
C THR A 199 25.37 5.50 14.45
N GLU A 200 26.09 4.62 13.76
CA GLU A 200 27.53 4.41 13.97
C GLU A 200 28.37 5.67 13.70
N GLN A 201 28.08 6.40 12.62
CA GLN A 201 28.75 7.66 12.31
C GLN A 201 28.54 8.69 13.42
N LEU A 202 27.30 8.83 13.92
CA LEU A 202 26.99 9.70 15.04
C LEU A 202 27.73 9.25 16.31
N THR A 203 27.76 7.95 16.62
CA THR A 203 28.51 7.41 17.76
C THR A 203 29.99 7.81 17.68
N ARG A 204 30.62 7.66 16.51
CA ARG A 204 32.03 8.02 16.30
C ARG A 204 32.28 9.53 16.47
N ILE A 205 31.38 10.37 15.98
CA ILE A 205 31.48 11.83 16.15
C ILE A 205 31.41 12.21 17.63
N VAL A 206 30.42 11.70 18.36
CA VAL A 206 30.25 11.99 19.80
C VAL A 206 31.44 11.48 20.61
N ALA A 207 31.93 10.27 20.33
CA ALA A 207 33.11 9.72 21.00
C ALA A 207 34.36 10.61 20.77
N ARG A 208 34.55 11.13 19.56
CA ARG A 208 35.65 12.05 19.26
C ARG A 208 35.52 13.38 20.02
N ILE A 209 34.31 13.93 20.12
CA ILE A 209 34.05 15.15 20.91
C ILE A 209 34.36 14.90 22.39
N GLN A 210 33.92 13.78 22.95
CA GLN A 210 34.21 13.41 24.35
C GLN A 210 35.72 13.27 24.60
N SER A 211 36.45 12.61 23.68
CA SER A 211 37.91 12.50 23.77
C SER A 211 38.60 13.86 23.73
N VAL A 212 38.20 14.75 22.83
CA VAL A 212 38.75 16.11 22.74
C VAL A 212 38.44 16.91 24.02
N ALA A 213 37.21 16.82 24.54
CA ALA A 213 36.83 17.48 25.78
C ALA A 213 37.65 16.99 26.98
N SER A 214 37.92 15.68 27.07
CA SER A 214 38.78 15.10 28.10
C SER A 214 40.21 15.64 28.01
N ASN A 215 40.77 15.74 26.80
CA ASN A 215 42.11 16.29 26.59
C ASN A 215 42.19 17.77 26.98
N ILE A 216 41.17 18.57 26.63
CA ILE A 216 41.08 19.97 27.04
C ILE A 216 40.99 20.09 28.57
N SER A 217 40.18 19.24 29.22
CA SER A 217 40.07 19.24 30.69
C SER A 217 41.40 18.92 31.36
N ALA A 218 42.15 17.95 30.84
CA ALA A 218 43.48 17.60 31.35
C ALA A 218 44.47 18.77 31.17
N ALA A 219 44.55 19.34 29.96
CA ALA A 219 45.42 20.48 29.68
C ALA A 219 45.08 21.71 30.54
N THR A 220 43.79 21.96 30.80
CA THR A 220 43.35 23.04 31.68
C THR A 220 43.80 22.80 33.13
N GLY A 221 43.79 21.56 33.59
CA GLY A 221 44.33 21.17 34.90
C GLY A 221 45.84 21.42 35.01
N GLU A 222 46.61 21.09 33.97
CA GLU A 222 48.05 21.37 33.93
C GLU A 222 48.35 22.87 33.94
N ILE A 223 47.60 23.66 33.16
CA ILE A 223 47.71 25.13 33.16
C ILE A 223 47.42 25.69 34.55
N ALA A 224 46.36 25.21 35.21
CA ALA A 224 46.00 25.68 36.55
C ALA A 224 47.11 25.39 37.57
N ALA A 225 47.68 24.18 37.54
CA ALA A 225 48.81 23.82 38.40
C ALA A 225 50.06 24.67 38.11
N GLY A 226 50.39 24.89 36.83
CA GLY A 226 51.51 25.76 36.43
C GLY A 226 51.31 27.21 36.85
N ASN A 227 50.09 27.73 36.79
CA ASN A 227 49.77 29.08 37.25
C ASN A 227 49.92 29.21 38.78
N GLN A 228 49.60 28.15 39.53
CA GLN A 228 49.77 28.12 40.98
C GLN A 228 51.25 28.12 41.38
N ASP A 229 52.10 27.32 40.70
CA ASP A 229 53.55 27.36 40.89
C ASP A 229 54.13 28.74 40.57
N LEU A 230 53.72 29.34 39.45
CA LEU A 230 54.16 30.68 39.06
C LEU A 230 53.77 31.72 40.12
N SER A 231 52.53 31.70 40.60
CA SER A 231 52.07 32.60 41.68
C SER A 231 52.93 32.47 42.93
N GLN A 232 53.20 31.24 43.38
CA GLN A 232 54.02 30.97 44.56
C GLN A 232 55.47 31.48 44.38
N ARG A 233 56.05 31.29 43.20
CA ARG A 233 57.39 31.81 42.87
C ARG A 233 57.42 33.32 42.78
N THR A 234 56.37 33.95 42.25
CA THR A 234 56.23 35.41 42.22
C THR A 234 56.13 35.98 43.63
N GLU A 235 55.37 35.35 44.53
CA GLU A 235 55.30 35.74 45.96
C GLU A 235 56.68 35.61 46.63
N GLN A 236 57.39 34.50 46.42
CA GLN A 236 58.74 34.31 46.97
C GLN A 236 59.73 35.35 46.42
N GLN A 237 59.66 35.66 45.13
CA GLN A 237 60.52 36.66 44.50
C GLN A 237 60.22 38.07 45.03
N ALA A 238 58.96 38.40 45.28
CA ALA A 238 58.58 39.66 45.93
C ALA A 238 59.19 39.75 47.34
N ALA A 239 59.11 38.69 48.15
CA ALA A 239 59.71 38.66 49.48
C ALA A 239 61.25 38.85 49.45
N ASN A 240 61.95 38.18 48.52
CA ASN A 240 63.40 38.34 48.37
C ASN A 240 63.79 39.76 47.92
N LEU A 241 62.96 40.41 47.09
CA LEU A 241 63.16 41.80 46.69
C LEU A 241 62.94 42.76 47.85
N GLU A 242 61.95 42.51 48.73
CA GLU A 242 61.76 43.27 49.97
C GLU A 242 62.98 43.16 50.90
N GLU A 243 63.53 41.95 51.09
CA GLU A 243 64.74 41.74 51.90
C GLU A 243 65.97 42.44 51.30
N THR A 244 66.11 42.41 49.98
CA THR A 244 67.18 43.13 49.27
C THR A 244 67.02 44.64 49.43
N ALA A 245 65.80 45.17 49.32
CA ALA A 245 65.52 46.58 49.52
C ALA A 245 65.83 47.03 50.95
N ALA A 246 65.44 46.25 51.96
CA ALA A 246 65.75 46.52 53.36
C ALA A 246 67.26 46.50 53.63
N SER A 247 67.98 45.53 53.07
CA SER A 247 69.45 45.45 53.16
C SER A 247 70.12 46.66 52.50
N MET A 248 69.59 47.12 51.36
CA MET A 248 70.08 48.32 50.68
C MET A 248 69.80 49.59 51.47
N GLU A 249 68.66 49.70 52.17
CA GLU A 249 68.37 50.80 53.10
C GLU A 249 69.35 50.81 54.28
N GLU A 250 69.64 49.65 54.87
CA GLU A 250 70.61 49.51 55.97
C GLU A 250 72.03 49.87 55.52
N LEU A 251 72.46 49.39 54.34
CA LEU A 251 73.74 49.77 53.75
C LEU A 251 73.81 51.26 53.48
N THR A 252 72.76 51.85 52.93
CA THR A 252 72.68 53.31 52.68
C THR A 252 72.78 54.09 53.98
N SER A 253 72.10 53.65 55.04
CA SER A 253 72.19 54.23 56.38
C SER A 253 73.62 54.14 56.93
N THR A 254 74.25 52.97 56.82
CA THR A 254 75.63 52.75 57.26
C THR A 254 76.63 53.61 56.49
N VAL A 255 76.48 53.73 55.17
CA VAL A 255 77.30 54.61 54.33
C VAL A 255 77.13 56.07 54.74
N LYS A 256 75.90 56.51 55.00
CA LYS A 256 75.61 57.86 55.50
C LYS A 256 76.26 58.09 56.88
N GLN A 257 76.15 57.13 57.79
CA GLN A 257 76.77 57.20 59.11
C GLN A 257 78.31 57.25 59.03
N ASN A 258 78.91 56.43 58.17
CA ASN A 258 80.35 56.46 57.90
C ASN A 258 80.80 57.81 57.32
N ALA A 259 80.04 58.38 56.39
CA ALA A 259 80.32 59.69 55.82
C ALA A 259 80.23 60.81 56.88
N GLU A 260 79.23 60.77 57.77
CA GLU A 260 79.08 61.71 58.89
C GLU A 260 80.26 61.62 59.87
N SER A 261 80.65 60.39 60.21
CA SER A 261 81.76 60.10 61.13
C SER A 261 83.11 60.56 60.57
N ALA A 262 83.34 60.33 59.27
CA ALA A 262 84.53 60.86 58.58
C ALA A 262 84.53 62.39 58.54
N ARG A 263 83.37 63.03 58.40
CA ARG A 263 83.23 64.50 58.49
C ARG A 263 83.56 65.02 59.89
N GLN A 264 83.07 64.37 60.95
CA GLN A 264 83.38 64.74 62.33
C GLN A 264 84.86 64.54 62.67
N ALA A 265 85.50 63.48 62.19
CA ALA A 265 86.92 63.23 62.42
C ALA A 265 87.84 64.23 61.70
N ASN A 266 87.33 64.96 60.70
CA ASN A 266 88.07 65.97 59.93
C ASN A 266 87.81 67.41 60.43
N GLN A 267 87.12 67.57 61.56
CA GLN A 267 86.96 68.83 62.32
C GLN A 267 87.89 68.84 63.54
#